data_AF-A0AAV0Y9Y3-F1
#
_entry.id   AF-A0AAV0Y9Y3-F1
#
_cell.length_a   1.000
_cell.length_b   1.000
_cell.length_c   1.000
_cell.angle_alpha   90.00
_cell.angle_beta   90.00
_cell.angle_gamma   90.00
#
_symmetry.space_group_name_H-M   'P 1'
#
loop_
_entity.id
_entity.type
_entity.pdbx_description
1 polymer ?
#
loop_
_entity_poly.entity_id
_entity_poly.type
_entity_poly.pdbx_seq_one_letter_code
_entity_poly.pdbx_strand_id
1 'polypeptide(L)'
;MVGINNGVYVKLKEDIPSLIHIPCICHSLQLEVSAAAAETLPRNIDYLTRETYNWFSRSTLRQAQYKNLFKAINDGHDPLKIVKACATRWLSIETRVSCILKQWVELKTLFGIAKQNEKCYMADTCHAMYCDPNNFAYLKFLYPILEEIQKVNKSF
;
A
#
# COMPACT_ATOMS: atom_id res chain seq x y z
N MET A 1 -5.62 -21.68 -8.81
CA MET A 1 -4.94 -22.73 -9.62
C MET A 1 -4.93 -24.09 -8.93
N VAL A 2 -4.95 -24.15 -7.59
CA VAL A 2 -4.86 -25.40 -6.80
C VAL A 2 -6.14 -25.64 -5.97
N GLY A 3 -7.31 -25.36 -6.54
CA GLY A 3 -8.58 -25.59 -5.84
C GLY A 3 -8.82 -27.07 -5.60
N ILE A 4 -9.37 -27.43 -4.44
CA ILE A 4 -9.54 -28.82 -3.99
C ILE A 4 -10.42 -29.64 -4.94
N ASN A 5 -11.45 -29.03 -5.53
CA ASN A 5 -12.47 -29.76 -6.30
C ASN A 5 -12.32 -29.67 -7.82
N ASN A 6 -11.63 -28.64 -8.34
CA ASN A 6 -11.55 -28.36 -9.78
C ASN A 6 -10.26 -27.60 -10.17
N GLY A 7 -9.22 -27.71 -9.34
CA GLY A 7 -7.93 -27.09 -9.61
C GLY A 7 -7.22 -27.72 -10.81
N VAL A 8 -6.38 -26.95 -11.48
CA VAL A 8 -5.54 -27.43 -12.60
C VAL A 8 -4.68 -28.61 -12.15
N TYR A 9 -4.11 -28.52 -10.94
CA TYR A 9 -3.34 -29.62 -10.36
C TYR A 9 -4.18 -30.91 -10.19
N VAL A 10 -5.41 -30.80 -9.70
CA VAL A 10 -6.30 -31.96 -9.48
C VAL A 10 -6.52 -32.71 -10.80
N LYS A 11 -6.87 -31.97 -11.85
CA LYS A 11 -7.07 -32.54 -13.20
C LYS A 11 -5.81 -33.18 -13.76
N LEU A 12 -4.66 -32.51 -13.64
CA LEU A 12 -3.39 -33.06 -14.14
C LEU A 12 -2.91 -34.28 -13.35
N LYS A 13 -3.30 -34.41 -12.07
CA LYS A 13 -2.97 -35.55 -11.22
C LYS A 13 -3.78 -36.80 -11.58
N GLU A 14 -4.99 -36.64 -12.13
CA GLU A 14 -5.80 -37.74 -12.68
C GLU A 14 -5.07 -38.41 -13.86
N ASP A 15 -4.48 -37.61 -14.75
CA ASP A 15 -3.75 -38.12 -15.91
C ASP A 15 -2.31 -38.56 -15.58
N ILE A 16 -1.67 -37.90 -14.60
CA ILE A 16 -0.27 -38.13 -14.23
C ILE A 16 -0.17 -38.42 -12.72
N PRO A 17 -0.36 -39.67 -12.28
CA PRO A 17 -0.34 -40.02 -10.85
C PRO A 17 1.00 -39.72 -10.16
N SER A 18 2.12 -39.64 -10.89
CA SER A 18 3.44 -39.29 -10.36
C SER A 18 3.66 -37.77 -10.20
N LEU A 19 2.74 -36.92 -10.65
CA LEU A 19 2.89 -35.47 -10.62
C LEU A 19 3.02 -34.95 -9.18
N ILE A 20 4.06 -34.18 -8.89
CA ILE A 20 4.26 -33.56 -7.57
C ILE A 20 3.85 -32.09 -7.64
N HIS A 21 3.02 -31.65 -6.69
CA HIS A 21 2.71 -30.24 -6.54
C HIS A 21 3.75 -29.54 -5.67
N ILE A 22 4.43 -28.55 -6.26
CA ILE A 22 5.28 -27.61 -5.53
C ILE A 22 4.56 -26.26 -5.51
N PRO A 23 4.07 -25.78 -4.34
CA PRO A 23 3.38 -24.49 -4.26
C PRO A 23 4.30 -23.33 -4.65
N CYS A 24 3.72 -22.31 -5.28
CA CYS A 24 4.42 -21.06 -5.52
C CYS A 24 4.63 -20.31 -4.20
N ILE A 25 5.89 -20.14 -3.79
CA ILE A 25 6.28 -19.45 -2.56
C ILE A 25 5.70 -18.03 -2.51
N CYS A 26 5.77 -17.29 -3.62
CA CYS A 26 5.19 -15.95 -3.74
C CYS A 26 3.68 -15.94 -3.46
N HIS A 27 2.97 -16.96 -3.95
CA HIS A 27 1.53 -17.08 -3.71
C HIS A 27 1.23 -17.42 -2.25
N SER A 28 1.98 -18.34 -1.66
CA SER A 28 1.86 -18.68 -0.23
C SER A 28 2.12 -17.46 0.67
N LEU A 29 3.22 -16.73 0.45
CA LEU A 29 3.53 -15.50 1.19
C LEU A 29 2.42 -14.46 1.02
N GLN A 30 1.93 -14.27 -0.20
CA GLN A 30 0.84 -13.34 -0.47
C GLN A 30 -0.43 -13.70 0.31
N LEU A 31 -0.79 -14.99 0.41
CA LEU A 31 -1.98 -15.43 1.15
C LEU A 31 -1.81 -15.21 2.66
N GLU A 32 -0.72 -15.71 3.25
CA GLU A 32 -0.47 -15.61 4.69
C GLU A 32 -0.41 -14.16 5.16
N VAL A 33 0.28 -13.30 4.42
CA VAL A 33 0.40 -11.90 4.80
C VAL A 33 -0.92 -11.15 4.66
N SER A 34 -1.73 -11.50 3.65
CA SER A 34 -3.07 -10.90 3.52
C SER A 34 -3.96 -11.30 4.69
N ALA A 35 -3.89 -12.56 5.13
CA ALA A 35 -4.63 -13.06 6.28
C ALA A 35 -4.19 -12.38 7.57
N ALA A 36 -2.87 -12.35 7.84
CA ALA A 36 -2.31 -11.69 9.01
C ALA A 36 -2.64 -10.19 9.04
N ALA A 37 -2.58 -9.50 7.89
CA ALA A 37 -2.95 -8.09 7.80
C ALA A 37 -4.44 -7.87 8.10
N ALA A 38 -5.33 -8.73 7.59
CA ALA A 38 -6.76 -8.62 7.85
C ALA A 38 -7.11 -8.82 9.34
N GLU A 39 -6.35 -9.65 10.05
CA GLU A 39 -6.55 -9.93 11.47
C GLU A 39 -5.92 -8.86 12.38
N THR A 40 -4.71 -8.39 12.04
CA THR A 40 -3.90 -7.58 12.95
C THR A 40 -3.86 -6.08 12.63
N LEU A 41 -4.06 -5.69 11.37
CA LEU A 41 -3.87 -4.28 10.96
C LEU A 41 -5.09 -3.43 11.37
N PRO A 42 -4.89 -2.34 12.12
CA PRO A 42 -5.96 -1.40 12.41
C PRO A 42 -6.54 -0.83 11.11
N ARG A 43 -7.86 -0.81 11.01
CA ARG A 43 -8.58 -0.39 9.79
C ARG A 43 -8.26 1.04 9.36
N ASN A 44 -7.90 1.91 10.31
CA ASN A 44 -7.46 3.27 10.04
C ASN A 44 -6.14 3.31 9.25
N ILE A 45 -5.24 2.35 9.41
CA ILE A 45 -3.98 2.33 8.65
C ILE A 45 -4.25 1.97 7.18
N ASP A 46 -5.08 0.96 6.91
CA ASP A 46 -5.52 0.65 5.55
C ASP A 46 -6.23 1.86 4.90
N TYR A 47 -7.16 2.48 5.64
CA TYR A 47 -7.86 3.68 5.18
C TYR A 47 -6.89 4.82 4.84
N LEU A 48 -5.95 5.15 5.73
CA LEU A 48 -4.97 6.22 5.51
C LEU A 48 -4.17 5.98 4.22
N THR A 49 -3.64 4.77 4.03
CA THR A 49 -2.84 4.48 2.83
C THR A 49 -3.68 4.52 1.56
N ARG A 50 -4.92 4.00 1.60
CA ARG A 50 -5.84 4.01 0.45
C ARG A 50 -6.28 5.42 0.09
N GLU A 51 -6.73 6.21 1.06
CA GLU A 51 -7.24 7.55 0.79
C GLU A 51 -6.14 8.54 0.40
N THR A 52 -4.91 8.35 0.89
CA THR A 52 -3.75 9.08 0.39
C THR A 52 -3.57 8.84 -1.12
N TYR A 53 -3.67 7.60 -1.59
CA TYR A 53 -3.63 7.32 -3.03
C TYR A 53 -4.85 7.92 -3.78
N ASN A 54 -6.05 7.77 -3.23
CA ASN A 54 -7.28 8.26 -3.85
C ASN A 54 -7.29 9.78 -4.03
N TRP A 55 -6.64 10.52 -3.14
CA TRP A 55 -6.48 11.98 -3.26
C TRP A 55 -5.85 12.36 -4.60
N PHE A 56 -4.79 11.65 -5.00
CA PHE A 56 -4.06 11.92 -6.24
C PHE A 56 -4.69 11.29 -7.47
N SER A 57 -5.26 10.09 -7.34
CA SER A 57 -5.77 9.34 -8.51
C SER A 57 -6.94 10.03 -9.21
N ARG A 58 -7.65 10.92 -8.50
CA ARG A 58 -8.86 11.60 -9.00
C ARG A 58 -8.61 12.96 -9.65
N SER A 59 -7.41 13.52 -9.57
CA SER A 59 -7.17 14.89 -10.07
C SER A 59 -5.71 15.12 -10.46
N THR A 60 -5.50 15.45 -11.74
CA THR A 60 -4.21 15.91 -12.26
C THR A 60 -3.81 17.26 -11.67
N LEU A 61 -4.78 18.13 -11.37
CA LEU A 61 -4.55 19.39 -10.68
C LEU A 61 -3.98 19.17 -9.28
N ARG A 62 -4.56 18.25 -8.49
CA ARG A 62 -4.04 17.90 -7.15
C ARG A 62 -2.62 17.33 -7.21
N GLN A 63 -2.30 16.54 -8.23
CA GLN A 63 -0.94 16.05 -8.47
C GLN A 63 0.03 17.20 -8.77
N ALA A 64 -0.37 18.16 -9.62
CA ALA A 64 0.46 19.32 -9.95
C ALA A 64 0.67 20.24 -8.73
N GLN A 65 -0.38 20.51 -7.96
CA GLN A 65 -0.31 21.30 -6.72
C GLN A 65 0.63 20.66 -5.71
N TYR A 66 0.51 19.34 -5.50
CA TYR A 66 1.42 18.63 -4.61
C TYR A 66 2.86 18.63 -5.12
N LYS A 67 3.08 18.50 -6.43
CA LYS A 67 4.42 18.64 -7.02
C LYS A 67 5.05 19.99 -6.69
N ASN A 68 4.29 21.08 -6.82
CA ASN A 68 4.78 22.42 -6.50
C ASN A 68 5.05 22.59 -5.00
N LEU A 69 4.14 22.11 -4.15
CA LEU A 69 4.31 22.13 -2.69
C LEU A 69 5.56 21.34 -2.27
N PHE A 70 5.71 20.12 -2.79
CA PHE A 70 6.84 19.25 -2.49
C PHE A 70 8.16 19.91 -2.88
N LYS A 71 8.24 20.50 -4.08
CA LYS A 71 9.41 21.28 -4.54
C LYS A 71 9.75 22.44 -3.63
N ALA A 72 8.73 23.17 -3.14
CA ALA A 72 8.95 24.29 -2.24
C ALA A 72 9.49 23.85 -0.87
N ILE A 73 9.11 22.66 -0.39
CA ILE A 73 9.59 22.10 0.88
C ILE A 73 10.97 21.42 0.74
N ASN A 74 11.26 20.84 -0.43
CA ASN A 74 12.42 19.97 -0.67
C ASN A 74 13.35 20.54 -1.75
N ASP A 75 13.67 21.83 -1.71
CA ASP A 75 14.70 22.46 -2.55
C ASP A 75 14.62 22.14 -4.06
N GLY A 76 13.40 22.08 -4.60
CA GLY A 76 13.14 21.84 -6.03
C GLY A 76 13.12 20.36 -6.45
N HIS A 77 13.32 19.41 -5.52
CA HIS A 77 13.23 17.97 -5.81
C HIS A 77 11.79 17.54 -6.17
N ASP A 78 11.66 16.47 -6.95
CA ASP A 78 10.37 15.91 -7.35
C ASP A 78 9.85 14.87 -6.32
N PRO A 79 8.53 14.84 -6.04
CA PRO A 79 7.93 13.86 -5.14
C PRO A 79 7.95 12.45 -5.71
N LEU A 80 7.92 11.44 -4.82
CA LEU A 80 7.66 10.07 -5.22
C LEU A 80 6.17 9.89 -5.56
N LYS A 81 5.90 9.23 -6.69
CA LYS A 81 4.52 8.90 -7.09
C LYS A 81 3.88 7.94 -6.08
N ILE A 82 2.75 8.33 -5.50
CA ILE A 82 1.95 7.42 -4.68
C ILE A 82 1.29 6.37 -5.61
N VAL A 83 1.71 5.12 -5.48
CA VAL A 83 1.28 4.04 -6.37
C VAL A 83 -0.03 3.37 -5.91
N LYS A 84 -0.77 2.83 -6.88
CA LYS A 84 -1.93 1.98 -6.62
C LYS A 84 -1.44 0.62 -6.10
N ALA A 85 -1.93 0.20 -4.94
CA ALA A 85 -1.80 -1.17 -4.49
C ALA A 85 -2.69 -2.08 -5.34
N CYS A 86 -2.16 -3.22 -5.73
CA CYS A 86 -2.85 -4.28 -6.46
C CYS A 86 -3.86 -4.98 -5.53
N ALA A 87 -5.12 -5.04 -5.96
CA ALA A 87 -6.21 -5.63 -5.15
C ALA A 87 -5.99 -7.12 -4.88
N THR A 88 -5.37 -7.85 -5.81
CA THR A 88 -5.10 -9.30 -5.68
C THR A 88 -3.71 -9.61 -5.11
N ARG A 89 -2.86 -8.59 -4.94
CA ARG A 89 -1.52 -8.70 -4.36
C ARG A 89 -1.34 -7.65 -3.27
N TRP A 90 -1.92 -7.92 -2.11
CA TRP A 90 -1.83 -7.06 -0.94
C TRP A 90 -0.39 -6.60 -0.63
N LEU A 91 0.63 -7.45 -0.86
CA LEU A 91 2.04 -7.10 -0.61
C LEU A 91 2.54 -5.88 -1.41
N SER A 92 1.88 -5.53 -2.52
CA SER A 92 2.15 -4.28 -3.25
C SER A 92 1.88 -3.00 -2.44
N ILE A 93 1.28 -3.11 -1.25
CA ILE A 93 1.15 -2.02 -0.29
C ILE A 93 2.50 -1.54 0.22
N GLU A 94 3.55 -2.37 0.21
CA GLU A 94 4.91 -2.02 0.61
C GLU A 94 5.39 -0.72 -0.06
N THR A 95 5.36 -0.69 -1.39
CA THR A 95 5.86 0.45 -2.16
C THR A 95 5.06 1.72 -1.84
N ARG A 96 3.75 1.57 -1.63
CA ARG A 96 2.90 2.70 -1.22
C ARG A 96 3.27 3.20 0.17
N VAL A 97 3.44 2.31 1.15
CA VAL A 97 3.86 2.66 2.52
C VAL A 97 5.22 3.36 2.51
N SER A 98 6.19 2.84 1.73
CA SER A 98 7.50 3.46 1.53
C SER A 98 7.36 4.90 1.03
N CYS A 99 6.57 5.12 -0.02
CA CYS A 99 6.35 6.45 -0.59
C CYS A 99 5.66 7.41 0.38
N ILE A 100 4.72 6.91 1.20
CA ILE A 100 4.02 7.71 2.22
C ILE A 100 5.00 8.13 3.32
N LEU A 101 5.79 7.20 3.84
CA LEU A 101 6.74 7.48 4.92
C LEU A 101 7.85 8.45 4.50
N LYS A 102 8.33 8.35 3.26
CA LYS A 102 9.36 9.24 2.70
C LYS A 102 8.87 10.67 2.45
N GLN A 103 7.55 10.89 2.46
CA GLN A 103 6.93 12.18 2.15
C GLN A 103 5.92 12.59 3.22
N TRP A 104 6.09 12.11 4.46
CA TRP A 104 5.09 12.24 5.52
C TRP A 104 4.78 13.70 5.86
N VAL A 105 5.81 14.54 5.93
CA VAL A 105 5.71 15.95 6.30
C VAL A 105 4.99 16.75 5.21
N GLU A 106 5.31 16.47 3.95
CA GLU A 106 4.74 17.12 2.77
C GLU A 106 3.27 16.71 2.59
N LEU A 107 2.95 15.44 2.78
CA LEU A 107 1.57 14.94 2.75
C LEU A 107 0.75 15.53 3.90
N LYS A 108 1.29 15.59 5.12
CA LYS A 108 0.64 16.26 6.27
C LYS A 108 0.34 17.73 5.95
N THR A 109 1.31 18.44 5.36
CA THR A 109 1.19 19.85 4.98
C THR A 109 0.16 20.05 3.88
N LEU A 110 0.18 19.20 2.84
CA LEU A 110 -0.80 19.19 1.76
C LEU A 110 -2.22 19.10 2.30
N PHE A 111 -2.50 18.10 3.15
CA PHE A 111 -3.84 17.91 3.70
C PHE A 111 -4.23 19.04 4.65
N GLY A 112 -3.28 19.68 5.33
CA GLY A 112 -3.52 20.87 6.16
C GLY A 112 -3.97 22.08 5.35
N ILE A 113 -3.31 22.34 4.22
CA ILE A 113 -3.69 23.41 3.27
C ILE A 113 -5.04 23.07 2.62
N ALA A 114 -5.20 21.82 2.15
CA ALA A 114 -6.42 21.38 1.50
C ALA A 114 -7.63 21.48 2.42
N LYS A 115 -7.49 21.13 3.71
CA LYS A 115 -8.53 21.30 4.74
C LYS A 115 -9.03 22.75 4.84
N GLN A 116 -8.13 23.73 4.73
CA GLN A 116 -8.50 25.14 4.87
C GLN A 116 -9.20 25.69 3.62
N ASN A 117 -8.79 25.23 2.43
CA ASN A 117 -9.18 25.81 1.15
C ASN A 117 -10.32 25.06 0.46
N GLU A 118 -10.35 23.74 0.59
CA GLU A 118 -11.35 22.86 0.02
C GLU A 118 -12.16 22.32 1.20
N LYS A 119 -13.45 22.67 1.32
CA LYS A 119 -14.38 22.10 2.32
C LYS A 119 -14.60 20.60 2.07
N CYS A 120 -13.53 19.81 2.15
CA CYS A 120 -13.42 18.44 1.70
C CYS A 120 -13.16 17.56 2.92
N TYR A 121 -14.19 16.79 3.30
CA TYR A 121 -14.12 15.86 4.42
C TYR A 121 -12.93 14.89 4.36
N MET A 122 -12.53 14.49 3.14
CA MET A 122 -11.36 13.63 2.94
C MET A 122 -10.05 14.33 3.34
N ALA A 123 -9.91 15.64 3.03
CA ALA A 123 -8.74 16.40 3.44
C ALA A 123 -8.67 16.56 4.96
N ASP A 124 -9.82 16.87 5.59
CA ASP A 124 -9.94 16.93 7.06
C ASP A 124 -9.53 15.62 7.73
N THR A 125 -10.11 14.52 7.26
CA THR A 125 -9.88 13.18 7.83
C THR A 125 -8.42 12.77 7.65
N CYS A 126 -7.89 12.88 6.43
CA CYS A 126 -6.48 12.56 6.18
C CYS A 126 -5.56 13.45 7.03
N HIS A 127 -5.79 14.76 7.10
CA HIS A 127 -4.96 15.66 7.90
C HIS A 127 -4.95 15.25 9.38
N ALA A 128 -6.11 14.94 9.97
CA ALA A 128 -6.20 14.46 11.35
C ALA A 128 -5.39 13.17 11.56
N MET A 129 -5.45 12.23 10.60
CA MET A 129 -4.69 10.99 10.67
C MET A 129 -3.17 11.19 10.53
N TYR A 130 -2.72 12.12 9.69
CA TYR A 130 -1.30 12.50 9.57
C TYR A 130 -0.80 13.28 10.81
N CYS A 131 -1.70 13.92 11.56
CA CYS A 131 -1.39 14.58 12.82
C CYS A 131 -1.28 13.61 14.01
N ASP A 132 -1.86 12.41 13.92
CA ASP A 132 -1.77 11.39 14.96
C ASP A 132 -0.42 10.65 14.89
N PRO A 133 0.46 10.79 15.90
CA PRO A 133 1.77 10.14 15.92
C PRO A 133 1.68 8.61 15.95
N ASN A 134 0.57 8.03 16.41
CA ASN A 134 0.40 6.57 16.43
C ASN A 134 0.32 6.00 15.01
N ASN A 135 -0.34 6.70 14.09
CA ASN A 135 -0.42 6.27 12.68
C ASN A 135 0.97 6.27 12.03
N PHE A 136 1.77 7.30 12.32
CA PHE A 136 3.16 7.36 11.84
C PHE A 136 4.01 6.22 12.41
N ALA A 137 3.94 6.01 13.72
CA ALA A 137 4.65 4.93 14.40
C ALA A 137 4.25 3.55 13.84
N TYR A 138 2.95 3.34 13.60
CA TYR A 138 2.44 2.10 13.03
C TYR A 138 3.01 1.83 11.64
N LEU A 139 2.97 2.82 10.73
CA LEU A 139 3.53 2.65 9.39
C LEU A 139 5.04 2.46 9.43
N LYS A 140 5.76 3.14 10.33
CA LYS A 140 7.19 2.95 10.55
C LYS A 140 7.53 1.53 11.02
N PHE A 141 6.70 0.95 11.88
CA PHE A 141 6.84 -0.43 12.34
C PHE A 141 6.49 -1.44 11.23
N LEU A 142 5.44 -1.18 10.46
CA LEU A 142 4.97 -2.05 9.40
C LEU A 142 5.93 -2.12 8.21
N TYR A 143 6.55 -0.99 7.83
CA TYR A 143 7.43 -0.89 6.67
C TYR A 143 8.56 -1.92 6.60
N PRO A 144 9.42 -2.11 7.61
CA PRO A 144 10.52 -3.08 7.53
C PRO A 144 10.01 -4.52 7.34
N ILE A 145 8.88 -4.89 7.96
CA ILE A 145 8.27 -6.22 7.79
C ILE A 145 7.83 -6.41 6.33
N LEU A 146 7.13 -5.42 5.78
CA LEU A 146 6.72 -5.43 4.38
C LEU A 146 7.92 -5.48 3.43
N GLU A 147 8.98 -4.73 3.73
CA GLU A 147 10.19 -4.68 2.91
C GLU A 147 10.88 -6.04 2.85
N GLU A 148 11.07 -6.73 3.99
CA GLU A 148 11.68 -8.06 4.03
C GLU A 148 10.86 -9.11 3.29
N ILE A 149 9.55 -9.13 3.49
CA ILE A 149 8.69 -10.09 2.77
C ILE A 149 8.70 -9.79 1.26
N GLN A 150 8.69 -8.52 0.88
CA GLN A 150 8.75 -8.12 -0.52
C GLN A 150 10.11 -8.47 -1.15
N LYS A 151 11.21 -8.44 -0.40
CA LYS A 151 12.52 -8.94 -0.85
C LYS A 151 12.43 -10.44 -1.17
N VAL A 152 11.93 -11.26 -0.24
CA VAL A 152 11.76 -12.71 -0.45
C VAL A 152 10.85 -12.98 -1.65
N ASN A 153 9.72 -12.27 -1.76
CA ASN A 153 8.79 -12.42 -2.88
C ASN A 153 9.38 -12.01 -4.24
N LYS A 154 10.42 -11.17 -4.27
CA LYS A 154 11.13 -10.80 -5.50
C LYS A 154 12.28 -11.76 -5.84
N SER A 155 12.67 -12.64 -4.91
CA SER A 155 13.73 -13.62 -5.12
C SER A 155 13.26 -14.90 -5.83
N PHE A 156 11.96 -15.08 -6.02
CA PHE A 156 11.32 -16.19 -6.74
C PHE A 156 10.47 -15.66 -7.90
#